data_AF-A0A956W658-F1
#
_entry.id   AF-A0A956W658-F1
#
_cell.length_a   1.000
_cell.length_b   1.000
_cell.length_c   1.000
_cell.angle_alpha   90.00
_cell.angle_beta   90.00
_cell.angle_gamma   90.00
#
_symmetry.space_group_name_H-M   'P 1'
#
loop_
_entity.id
_entity.type
_entity.pdbx_description
1 polymer ?
#
loop_
_entity_poly.entity_id
_entity_poly.type
_entity_poly.pdbx_seq_one_letter_code
_entity_poly.pdbx_strand_id
1 'polypeptide(L)'
;LLKIIAGRIEPTEGRVRWGDRVRVGYYDQHQDEALDPARTVIEEVRAVSGGEQGDGTLRGVLGRFLFTGDDAFKAVSVLSGGERSRVALAKFLIQPSNVLLLDEPTNHLDVGTRRKLVEALEAYDGTVICASHDSAILERVATRVYEISDGGCRELEEYRKLD
;
A
#
# COMPACT_ATOMS: atom_id res chain seq x y z
N LEU A 1 -11.43 -4.77 -11.71
CA LEU A 1 -12.30 -3.93 -10.86
C LEU A 1 -11.54 -2.78 -10.19
N LEU A 2 -10.47 -3.03 -9.44
CA LEU A 2 -9.71 -1.97 -8.72
C LEU A 2 -9.28 -0.79 -9.59
N LYS A 3 -8.80 -1.04 -10.81
CA LYS A 3 -8.44 0.02 -11.77
C LYS A 3 -9.61 0.95 -12.12
N ILE A 4 -10.84 0.42 -12.19
CA ILE A 4 -12.06 1.21 -12.39
C ILE A 4 -12.36 2.03 -11.13
N ILE A 5 -12.28 1.42 -9.95
CA ILE A 5 -12.47 2.08 -8.65
C ILE A 5 -11.46 3.22 -8.45
N ALA A 6 -10.23 3.03 -8.91
CA ALA A 6 -9.16 4.03 -8.90
C ALA A 6 -9.30 5.12 -9.98
N GLY A 7 -10.31 5.05 -10.86
CA GLY A 7 -10.52 6.00 -11.95
C GLY A 7 -9.50 5.89 -13.10
N ARG A 8 -8.75 4.79 -13.18
CA ARG A 8 -7.76 4.55 -14.25
C ARG A 8 -8.35 3.93 -15.52
N ILE A 9 -9.53 3.32 -15.40
CA ILE A 9 -10.28 2.72 -16.52
C ILE A 9 -11.74 3.13 -16.37
N GLU A 10 -12.37 3.56 -17.46
CA GLU A 10 -13.80 3.88 -17.45
C GLU A 10 -14.64 2.60 -17.32
N PRO A 11 -15.70 2.61 -16.50
CA PRO A 11 -16.61 1.48 -16.44
C PRO A 11 -17.41 1.38 -17.74
N THR A 12 -17.63 0.16 -18.23
CA THR A 12 -18.54 -0.09 -19.35
C THR A 12 -19.96 0.40 -19.04
N GLU A 13 -20.41 0.17 -17.81
CA GLU A 13 -21.71 0.61 -17.29
C GLU A 13 -21.61 0.97 -15.79
N GLY A 14 -22.52 1.82 -15.31
CA GLY A 14 -22.55 2.25 -13.91
C GLY A 14 -21.58 3.39 -13.59
N ARG A 15 -21.26 3.59 -12.30
CA ARG A 15 -20.39 4.68 -11.84
C ARG A 15 -19.74 4.37 -10.50
N VAL A 16 -18.55 4.91 -10.28
CA VAL A 16 -17.88 4.95 -8.98
C VAL A 16 -18.13 6.33 -8.36
N ARG A 17 -18.46 6.36 -7.07
CA ARG A 17 -18.64 7.61 -6.31
C ARG A 17 -17.87 7.53 -5.01
N TRP A 18 -17.06 8.54 -4.76
CA TRP A 18 -16.35 8.74 -3.50
C TRP A 18 -17.01 9.88 -2.72
N GLY A 19 -16.89 9.86 -1.40
CA GLY A 19 -17.29 11.00 -0.57
C GLY A 19 -16.28 12.14 -0.69
N ASP A 20 -16.72 13.38 -0.40
CA ASP A 20 -15.94 14.60 -0.65
C ASP A 20 -14.58 14.67 0.07
N ARG A 21 -14.42 13.93 1.17
CA ARG A 21 -13.19 13.89 1.98
C ARG A 21 -12.33 12.63 1.74
N VAL A 22 -12.68 11.82 0.75
CA VAL A 22 -11.92 10.61 0.43
C VAL A 22 -10.68 10.97 -0.39
N ARG A 23 -9.53 10.49 0.07
CA ARG A 23 -8.23 10.57 -0.60
C ARG A 23 -7.76 9.15 -0.85
N VAL A 24 -7.85 8.74 -2.12
CA VAL A 24 -7.54 7.39 -2.56
C VAL A 24 -6.07 7.29 -2.94
N GLY A 25 -5.33 6.41 -2.28
CA GLY A 25 -4.02 5.95 -2.73
C GLY A 25 -4.18 4.65 -3.51
N TYR A 26 -3.56 4.52 -4.68
CA TYR A 26 -3.54 3.28 -5.47
C TYR A 26 -2.11 2.74 -5.59
N TYR A 27 -1.89 1.53 -5.09
CA TYR A 27 -0.62 0.81 -5.19
C TYR A 27 -0.69 -0.21 -6.31
N ASP A 28 0.27 -0.13 -7.24
CA ASP A 28 0.46 -1.11 -8.31
C ASP A 28 1.90 -1.63 -8.34
N GLN A 29 2.10 -2.66 -9.16
CA GLN A 29 3.33 -3.42 -9.27
C GLN A 29 4.52 -2.63 -9.86
N HIS A 30 4.35 -1.39 -10.32
CA HIS A 30 5.43 -0.60 -10.95
C HIS A 30 5.93 0.57 -10.09
N GLN A 31 5.55 0.64 -8.81
CA GLN A 31 5.93 1.80 -7.97
C GLN A 31 7.42 1.87 -7.59
N ASP A 32 8.16 0.76 -7.62
CA ASP A 32 9.60 0.76 -7.34
C ASP A 32 10.43 1.38 -8.48
N GLU A 33 9.91 1.40 -9.70
CA GLU A 33 10.50 2.11 -10.84
C GLU A 33 10.38 3.63 -10.72
N ALA A 34 9.49 4.12 -9.84
CA ALA A 34 9.24 5.55 -9.63
C ALA A 34 10.10 6.20 -8.52
N LEU A 35 11.13 5.50 -8.04
CA LEU A 35 12.06 6.04 -7.05
C LEU A 35 13.17 6.86 -7.71
N ASP A 36 13.48 8.04 -7.17
CA ASP A 36 14.58 8.88 -7.64
C ASP A 36 15.92 8.33 -7.13
N PRO A 37 16.83 7.86 -8.00
CA PRO A 37 18.10 7.25 -7.61
C PRO A 37 19.07 8.21 -6.92
N ALA A 38 18.88 9.52 -7.09
CA ALA A 38 19.73 10.56 -6.51
C ALA A 38 19.35 10.92 -5.07
N ARG A 39 18.13 10.61 -4.64
CA ARG A 39 17.65 10.89 -3.29
C ARG A 39 18.04 9.80 -2.32
N THR A 40 18.13 10.17 -1.05
CA THR A 40 18.18 9.24 0.06
C THR A 40 16.81 8.62 0.33
N VAL A 41 16.80 7.48 1.03
CA VAL A 41 15.55 6.79 1.42
C VAL A 41 14.57 7.73 2.15
N ILE A 42 15.06 8.52 3.09
CA ILE A 42 14.21 9.46 3.85
C ILE A 42 13.71 10.62 2.99
N GLU A 43 14.49 11.10 2.02
CA GLU A 43 14.06 12.14 1.09
C GLU A 43 12.96 11.64 0.16
N GLU A 44 13.05 10.40 -0.32
CA GLU A 44 12.02 9.79 -1.17
C GLU A 44 10.66 9.69 -0.45
N VAL A 45 10.68 9.23 0.80
CA VAL A 45 9.47 9.12 1.61
C VAL A 45 8.94 10.52 2.01
N ARG A 46 9.83 11.45 2.35
CA ARG A 46 9.45 12.84 2.67
C ARG A 46 8.78 13.54 1.48
N ALA A 47 9.22 13.28 0.26
CA ALA A 47 8.70 13.93 -0.94
C ALA A 47 7.18 13.75 -1.12
N VAL A 48 6.58 12.72 -0.50
CA VAL A 48 5.15 12.41 -0.63
C VAL A 48 4.37 12.45 0.70
N SER A 49 5.03 12.77 1.82
CA SER A 49 4.42 12.73 3.16
C SER A 49 3.49 13.93 3.47
N GLY A 50 3.37 14.89 2.54
CA GLY A 50 2.61 16.12 2.75
C GLY A 50 3.37 17.23 3.47
N GLY A 51 4.70 17.11 3.63
CA GLY A 51 5.60 18.20 4.03
C GLY A 51 5.62 18.56 5.52
N GLU A 52 4.60 18.20 6.30
CA GLU A 52 4.50 18.56 7.73
C GLU A 52 5.03 17.47 8.68
N GLN A 53 5.39 16.30 8.16
CA GLN A 53 5.88 15.21 9.00
C GLN A 53 7.33 15.41 9.44
N GLY A 54 7.55 15.41 10.75
CA GLY A 54 8.90 15.43 11.32
C GLY A 54 9.68 14.13 11.07
N ASP A 55 11.01 14.23 11.10
CA ASP A 55 11.94 13.13 10.81
C ASP A 55 11.72 11.89 11.67
N GLY A 56 11.25 12.07 12.92
CA GLY A 56 10.91 10.96 13.81
C GLY A 56 9.79 10.08 13.24
N THR A 57 8.76 10.68 12.66
CA THR A 57 7.64 9.96 12.04
C THR A 57 8.10 9.24 10.78
N LEU A 58 8.87 9.91 9.92
CA LEU A 58 9.43 9.31 8.71
C LEU A 58 10.31 8.09 9.03
N ARG A 59 11.19 8.23 10.03
CA ARG A 59 12.03 7.14 10.52
C ARG A 59 11.24 6.02 11.17
N GLY A 60 10.13 6.34 11.84
CA GLY A 60 9.21 5.34 12.38
C GLY A 60 8.59 4.47 11.28
N VAL A 61 8.11 5.08 10.20
CA VAL A 61 7.60 4.35 9.02
C VAL A 61 8.70 3.53 8.37
N LEU A 62 9.85 4.14 8.08
CA LEU A 62 11.01 3.47 7.48
C LEU A 62 11.53 2.29 8.33
N GLY A 63 11.54 2.43 9.65
CA GLY A 63 11.92 1.37 10.58
C GLY A 63 11.00 0.15 10.51
N ARG A 64 9.69 0.34 10.27
CA ARG A 64 8.77 -0.78 10.02
C ARG A 64 9.16 -1.56 8.77
N PHE A 65 9.77 -0.89 7.79
CA PHE A 65 10.30 -1.47 6.55
C PHE A 65 11.80 -1.82 6.61
N LEU A 66 12.34 -2.02 7.82
CA LEU A 66 13.71 -2.48 8.07
C LEU A 66 14.79 -1.48 7.62
N PHE A 67 14.46 -0.20 7.45
CA PHE A 67 15.45 0.88 7.31
C PHE A 67 15.68 1.51 8.68
N THR A 68 16.79 1.16 9.32
CA THR A 68 17.11 1.60 10.69
C THR A 68 18.44 2.34 10.74
N GLY A 69 18.61 3.21 11.73
CA GLY A 69 19.84 4.01 11.86
C GLY A 69 20.18 4.77 10.58
N ASP A 70 21.38 4.51 10.05
CA ASP A 70 21.90 5.20 8.86
C ASP A 70 21.33 4.70 7.54
N ASP A 71 20.56 3.60 7.53
CA ASP A 71 19.91 3.09 6.32
C ASP A 71 18.99 4.12 5.66
N ALA A 72 18.38 4.99 6.47
CA ALA A 72 17.49 6.05 6.00
C ALA A 72 18.22 7.10 5.14
N PHE A 73 19.56 7.18 5.25
CA PHE A 73 20.40 8.12 4.51
C PHE A 73 21.11 7.49 3.31
N LYS A 74 20.93 6.18 3.07
CA LYS A 74 21.44 5.55 1.86
C LYS A 74 20.76 6.16 0.63
N ALA A 75 21.54 6.42 -0.42
CA ALA A 75 20.99 6.79 -1.72
C ALA A 75 20.19 5.62 -2.30
N VAL A 76 19.07 5.90 -2.98
CA VAL A 76 18.24 4.87 -3.63
C VAL A 76 19.05 4.07 -4.65
N SER A 77 19.99 4.71 -5.33
CA SER A 77 20.88 4.07 -6.32
C SER A 77 21.72 2.91 -5.77
N VAL A 78 22.01 2.86 -4.46
CA VAL A 78 22.81 1.79 -3.85
C VAL A 78 21.96 0.64 -3.29
N LEU A 79 20.64 0.76 -3.34
CA LEU A 79 19.72 -0.24 -2.81
C LEU A 79 19.60 -1.45 -3.73
N SER A 80 19.50 -2.64 -3.14
CA SER A 80 19.06 -3.84 -3.84
C SER A 80 17.61 -3.72 -4.33
N GLY A 81 17.18 -4.62 -5.22
CA GLY A 81 15.79 -4.63 -5.71
C GLY A 81 14.77 -4.76 -4.58
N GLY A 82 14.98 -5.68 -3.63
CA GLY A 82 14.09 -5.85 -2.48
C GLY A 82 14.07 -4.62 -1.56
N GLU A 83 15.20 -3.95 -1.35
CA GLU A 83 15.23 -2.68 -0.61
C GLU A 83 14.44 -1.59 -1.34
N ARG A 84 14.57 -1.45 -2.66
CA ARG A 84 13.75 -0.50 -3.44
C ARG A 84 12.27 -0.80 -3.29
N SER A 85 11.85 -2.05 -3.36
CA SER A 85 10.44 -2.43 -3.10
C SER A 85 9.97 -2.03 -1.71
N ARG A 86 10.82 -2.17 -0.68
CA ARG A 86 10.50 -1.71 0.69
C ARG A 86 10.38 -0.18 0.79
N VAL A 87 11.25 0.58 0.10
CA VAL A 87 11.13 2.06 0.06
C VAL A 87 9.87 2.49 -0.67
N ALA A 88 9.55 1.87 -1.81
CA ALA A 88 8.34 2.16 -2.57
C ALA A 88 7.09 1.93 -1.72
N LEU A 89 7.06 0.83 -0.95
CA LEU A 89 5.94 0.56 -0.06
C LEU A 89 5.86 1.55 1.12
N ALA A 90 6.99 1.90 1.73
CA ALA A 90 7.03 2.93 2.78
C ALA A 90 6.55 4.29 2.27
N LYS A 91 6.99 4.66 1.05
CA LYS A 91 6.59 5.87 0.34
C LYS A 91 5.08 5.88 0.05
N PHE A 92 4.51 4.76 -0.38
CA PHE A 92 3.08 4.65 -0.61
C PHE A 92 2.27 4.83 0.68
N LEU A 93 2.64 4.13 1.75
CA LEU A 93 1.88 4.11 3.00
C LEU A 93 1.93 5.44 3.78
N ILE A 94 2.93 6.28 3.51
CA ILE A 94 3.03 7.60 4.16
C ILE A 94 2.22 8.69 3.45
N GLN A 95 1.75 8.42 2.23
CA GLN A 95 0.93 9.37 1.50
C GLN A 95 -0.32 9.72 2.30
N PRO A 96 -0.79 10.98 2.26
CA PRO A 96 -2.00 11.40 2.96
C PRO A 96 -3.26 10.86 2.27
N SER A 97 -3.48 9.54 2.36
CA SER A 97 -4.67 8.82 1.92
C SER A 97 -5.47 8.35 3.13
N ASN A 98 -6.78 8.20 2.95
CA ASN A 98 -7.66 7.51 3.93
C ASN A 98 -8.33 6.28 3.32
N VAL A 99 -8.11 6.02 2.03
CA VAL A 99 -8.47 4.78 1.34
C VAL A 99 -7.27 4.28 0.57
N LEU A 100 -6.84 3.04 0.82
CA LEU A 100 -5.80 2.36 0.05
C LEU A 100 -6.46 1.36 -0.89
N LEU A 101 -6.10 1.42 -2.16
CA LEU A 101 -6.45 0.44 -3.18
C LEU A 101 -5.18 -0.34 -3.52
N LEU A 102 -5.21 -1.65 -3.27
CA LEU A 102 -4.04 -2.51 -3.42
C LEU A 102 -4.35 -3.62 -4.44
N ASP A 103 -3.60 -3.66 -5.54
CA ASP A 103 -3.77 -4.64 -6.61
C ASP A 103 -2.61 -5.65 -6.59
N GLU A 104 -2.84 -6.82 -6.01
CA GLU A 104 -1.83 -7.86 -5.74
C GLU A 104 -0.56 -7.32 -5.06
N PRO A 105 -0.69 -6.69 -3.88
CA PRO A 105 0.40 -5.93 -3.27
C PRO A 105 1.54 -6.81 -2.73
N THR A 106 1.35 -8.13 -2.65
CA THR A 106 2.35 -9.09 -2.16
C THR A 106 3.17 -9.74 -3.27
N ASN A 107 2.81 -9.53 -4.53
CA ASN A 107 3.56 -10.05 -5.67
C ASN A 107 4.96 -9.46 -5.70
N HIS A 108 5.94 -10.30 -6.04
CA HIS A 108 7.36 -9.95 -6.11
C HIS A 108 8.00 -9.50 -4.78
N LEU A 109 7.24 -9.45 -3.68
CA LEU A 109 7.78 -9.20 -2.35
C LEU A 109 8.39 -10.48 -1.77
N ASP A 110 9.60 -10.35 -1.22
CA ASP A 110 10.17 -11.37 -0.35
C ASP A 110 9.31 -11.56 0.91
N VAL A 111 9.51 -12.70 1.58
CA VAL A 111 8.72 -13.10 2.76
C VAL A 111 8.76 -12.04 3.87
N GLY A 112 9.92 -11.40 4.08
CA GLY A 112 10.10 -10.38 5.11
C GLY A 112 9.31 -9.12 4.80
N THR A 113 9.42 -8.62 3.57
CA THR A 113 8.71 -7.42 3.12
C THR A 113 7.20 -7.61 3.11
N ARG A 114 6.72 -8.79 2.69
CA ARG A 114 5.31 -9.17 2.77
C ARG A 114 4.77 -9.13 4.19
N ARG A 115 5.52 -9.66 5.17
CA ARG A 115 5.11 -9.60 6.58
C ARG A 115 4.98 -8.16 7.07
N LYS A 116 5.90 -7.28 6.64
CA LYS A 116 5.86 -5.84 6.98
C LYS A 116 4.69 -5.11 6.33
N LEU A 117 4.33 -5.47 5.10
CA LEU A 117 3.10 -4.98 4.48
C LEU A 117 1.89 -5.34 5.32
N VAL A 118 1.72 -6.63 5.67
CA VAL A 118 0.58 -7.09 6.49
C VAL A 118 0.52 -6.34 7.83
N GLU A 119 1.65 -6.25 8.55
CA GLU A 119 1.73 -5.49 9.81
C GLU A 119 1.36 -4.02 9.64
N ALA A 120 1.74 -3.39 8.52
CA ALA A 120 1.41 -2.01 8.25
C ALA A 120 -0.07 -1.80 7.88
N LEU A 121 -0.67 -2.74 7.14
CA LEU A 121 -2.08 -2.70 6.77
C LEU A 121 -3.00 -2.96 7.97
N GLU A 122 -2.62 -3.86 8.88
CA GLU A 122 -3.35 -4.07 10.14
C GLU A 122 -3.36 -2.80 11.01
N ALA A 123 -2.27 -2.04 11.00
CA ALA A 123 -2.12 -0.82 11.79
C ALA A 123 -2.59 0.45 11.07
N TYR A 124 -3.21 0.32 9.89
CA TYR A 124 -3.67 1.47 9.12
C TYR A 124 -5.09 1.86 9.55
N ASP A 125 -5.25 3.08 10.06
CA ASP A 125 -6.52 3.58 10.59
C ASP A 125 -7.57 3.93 9.51
N GLY A 126 -7.22 3.83 8.23
CA GLY A 126 -8.12 4.10 7.10
C GLY A 126 -8.76 2.84 6.51
N THR A 127 -9.43 2.99 5.37
CA THR A 127 -10.00 1.86 4.65
C THR A 127 -8.98 1.23 3.71
N VAL A 128 -8.90 -0.10 3.68
CA VAL A 128 -8.13 -0.85 2.69
C VAL A 128 -9.08 -1.65 1.81
N ILE A 129 -8.95 -1.49 0.49
CA ILE A 129 -9.59 -2.35 -0.51
C ILE A 129 -8.46 -3.06 -1.25
N CYS A 130 -8.39 -4.38 -1.10
CA CYS A 130 -7.29 -5.18 -1.61
C CYS A 130 -7.81 -6.30 -2.51
N ALA A 131 -7.21 -6.48 -3.68
CA ALA A 131 -7.28 -7.72 -4.43
C ALA A 131 -5.99 -8.49 -4.14
N SER A 132 -6.12 -9.68 -3.55
CA SER A 132 -4.98 -10.51 -3.22
C SER A 132 -5.38 -11.97 -3.10
N HIS A 133 -4.46 -12.84 -3.49
CA HIS A 133 -4.50 -14.26 -3.18
C HIS A 133 -3.74 -14.64 -1.90
N ASP A 134 -3.24 -13.65 -1.14
CA ASP A 134 -2.43 -13.88 0.07
C ASP A 134 -3.32 -14.18 1.29
N SER A 135 -3.20 -15.40 1.82
CA SER A 135 -3.97 -15.84 2.98
C SER A 135 -3.69 -14.98 4.22
N ALA A 136 -2.49 -14.42 4.38
CA ALA A 136 -2.19 -13.56 5.52
C ALA A 136 -2.99 -12.25 5.47
N ILE A 137 -3.23 -11.69 4.28
CA ILE A 137 -4.08 -10.50 4.12
C ILE A 137 -5.54 -10.87 4.46
N LEU A 138 -6.03 -12.00 3.94
CA LEU A 138 -7.40 -12.47 4.21
C LEU A 138 -7.63 -12.73 5.70
N GLU A 139 -6.71 -13.44 6.36
CA GLU A 139 -6.85 -13.85 7.75
C GLU A 139 -6.64 -12.68 8.72
N ARG A 140 -5.68 -11.80 8.44
CA ARG A 140 -5.24 -10.79 9.40
C ARG A 140 -5.83 -9.41 9.16
N VAL A 141 -5.87 -8.98 7.90
CA VAL A 141 -6.26 -7.60 7.53
C VAL A 141 -7.74 -7.52 7.15
N ALA A 142 -8.24 -8.45 6.35
CA ALA A 142 -9.59 -8.34 5.80
C ALA A 142 -10.65 -8.42 6.91
N THR A 143 -11.61 -7.50 6.87
CA THR A 143 -12.82 -7.52 7.72
C THR A 143 -14.04 -8.03 6.96
N ARG A 144 -14.02 -7.90 5.63
CA ARG A 144 -15.02 -8.41 4.69
C ARG A 144 -14.30 -8.92 3.45
N VAL A 145 -14.75 -10.06 2.92
CA VAL A 145 -14.18 -10.67 1.72
C VAL A 145 -15.26 -10.83 0.68
N TYR A 146 -14.95 -10.45 -0.56
CA TYR A 146 -15.85 -10.56 -1.70
C TYR A 146 -15.23 -11.42 -2.78
N GLU A 147 -15.99 -12.42 -3.21
CA GLU A 147 -15.70 -13.22 -4.39
C GLU A 147 -16.34 -12.57 -5.62
N ILE A 148 -15.54 -12.36 -6.67
CA ILE A 148 -16.00 -11.82 -7.95
C ILE A 148 -15.85 -12.93 -8.99
N SER A 149 -16.97 -13.43 -9.48
CA SER A 149 -17.05 -14.50 -10.48
C SER A 149 -18.27 -14.31 -11.36
N ASP A 150 -18.19 -14.75 -12.62
CA ASP A 150 -19.30 -14.78 -13.57
C ASP A 150 -20.08 -13.45 -13.71
N GLY A 151 -19.37 -12.32 -13.62
CA GLY A 151 -19.97 -10.98 -13.69
C GLY A 151 -20.74 -10.53 -12.43
N GLY A 152 -20.76 -11.38 -11.40
CA GLY A 152 -21.34 -11.09 -10.09
C GLY A 152 -20.30 -10.78 -9.01
N CYS A 153 -20.82 -10.44 -7.83
CA CYS A 153 -20.03 -10.21 -6.62
C CYS A 153 -20.81 -10.77 -5.44
N ARG A 154 -20.17 -11.62 -4.61
CA ARG A 154 -20.76 -12.24 -3.43
C ARG A 154 -19.85 -12.03 -2.23
N GLU A 155 -20.41 -11.63 -1.10
CA GLU A 155 -19.67 -11.61 0.16
C GLU A 155 -19.52 -13.03 0.71
N LEU A 156 -18.31 -13.37 1.13
CA LEU A 156 -17.99 -14.61 1.83
C LEU A 156 -18.16 -14.37 3.33
N GLU A 157 -19.35 -14.67 3.84
CA GLU A 157 -19.76 -14.41 5.22
C GLU A 157 -18.89 -15.14 6.25
N GLU A 158 -18.26 -16.27 5.88
CA GLU A 158 -17.32 -17.01 6.72
C GLU A 158 -16.04 -16.23 7.09
N TYR A 159 -15.71 -15.17 6.34
CA TYR A 159 -14.57 -14.29 6.61
C TYR A 159 -14.98 -12.96 7.25
N ARG A 160 -16.27 -12.75 7.55
CA ARG A 160 -16.73 -11.51 8.16
C ARG A 160 -16.24 -11.41 9.61
N LYS A 161 -15.48 -10.36 9.90
CA LYS A 161 -15.10 -9.99 11.27
C LYS A 161 -16.15 -9.04 11.85
N LEU A 162 -16.59 -9.31 13.07
CA LEU A 162 -17.49 -8.42 13.81
C LEU A 162 -16.66 -7.28 14.41
N ASP A 163 -17.11 -6.05 14.21
CA ASP A 163 -16.55 -4.82 14.80
C ASP A 163 -16.76 -4.76 16.32
#